data_AF-A0A1Y1KWM6-F1
#
_entry.id   AF-A0A1Y1KWM6-F1
#
_cell.length_a   1.000
_cell.length_b   1.000
_cell.length_c   1.000
_cell.angle_alpha   90.00
_cell.angle_beta   90.00
_cell.angle_gamma   90.00
#
_symmetry.space_group_name_H-M   'P 1'
#
loop_
_entity.id
_entity.type
_entity.pdbx_description
1 polymer ?
#
loop_
_entity_poly.entity_id
_entity_poly.type
_entity_poly.pdbx_seq_one_letter_code
_entity_poly.pdbx_strand_id
1 'polypeptide(L)'
;MQHCTTAIWLLFFDLYHRSFKKRDSTVIEQATELLTSIGIIHIENALWEQRIKLAAAIAKLRIKNSALSLNDLLPKHLRDERVSNGFDHNAVTCWINPNKIKNENEVISVLEKALCLRSIDFNASLSPNSYKWDQLCPNFLTFHHSLRSILARSYLVQKHKLIVQVYFKIAFEHFKIRFFLCVRYLCCPFL
;
A
#
# COMPACT_ATOMS: atom_id res chain seq x y z
N MET A 1 -10.96 3.17 17.44
CA MET A 1 -11.53 4.16 16.50
C MET A 1 -10.60 4.52 15.33
N GLN A 2 -9.27 4.44 15.46
CA GLN A 2 -8.32 4.77 14.38
C GLN A 2 -8.41 3.88 13.11
N HIS A 3 -8.75 2.60 13.26
CA HIS A 3 -8.87 1.67 12.12
C HIS A 3 -9.99 2.04 11.13
N CYS A 4 -11.06 2.70 11.57
CA CYS A 4 -12.17 3.07 10.70
C CYS A 4 -11.82 4.21 9.74
N THR A 5 -11.04 5.20 10.18
CA THR A 5 -10.71 6.37 9.36
C THR A 5 -9.82 5.99 8.18
N THR A 6 -8.82 5.13 8.38
CA THR A 6 -7.95 4.67 7.29
C THR A 6 -8.71 3.85 6.25
N ALA A 7 -9.63 2.98 6.69
CA ALA A 7 -10.49 2.22 5.78
C ALA A 7 -11.40 3.13 4.93
N ILE A 8 -11.96 4.19 5.53
CA ILE A 8 -12.74 5.20 4.79
C ILE A 8 -11.89 5.84 3.70
N TRP A 9 -10.67 6.30 4.02
CA TRP A 9 -9.79 6.93 3.04
C TRP A 9 -9.40 5.95 1.93
N LEU A 10 -9.04 4.71 2.25
CA LEU A 10 -8.70 3.69 1.26
C LEU A 10 -9.86 3.42 0.28
N LEU A 11 -11.07 3.21 0.79
CA LEU A 11 -12.25 2.97 -0.04
C LEU A 11 -12.65 4.20 -0.85
N PHE A 12 -12.46 5.40 -0.28
CA PHE A 12 -12.70 6.65 -0.97
C PHE A 12 -11.71 6.88 -2.13
N PHE A 13 -10.42 6.64 -1.90
CA PHE A 13 -9.40 6.74 -2.94
C PHE A 13 -9.62 5.69 -4.04
N ASP A 14 -10.00 4.46 -3.69
CA ASP A 14 -10.44 3.44 -4.66
C ASP A 14 -11.60 3.96 -5.52
N LEU A 15 -12.65 4.51 -4.90
CA LEU A 15 -13.80 5.09 -5.61
C LEU A 15 -13.41 6.27 -6.50
N TYR A 16 -12.49 7.13 -6.03
CA TYR A 16 -11.96 8.24 -6.82
C TYR A 16 -11.19 7.76 -8.06
N HIS A 17 -10.32 6.74 -7.92
CA HIS A 17 -9.60 6.16 -9.05
C HIS A 17 -10.52 5.53 -10.09
N ARG A 18 -11.64 4.96 -9.66
CA ARG A 18 -12.71 4.50 -10.54
C ARG A 18 -13.53 5.64 -11.14
N SER A 19 -13.16 6.90 -10.93
CA SER A 19 -13.91 8.09 -11.35
C SER A 19 -15.36 8.06 -10.86
N PHE A 20 -15.58 7.59 -9.63
CA PHE A 20 -16.90 7.41 -9.01
C PHE A 20 -17.83 6.45 -9.77
N LYS A 21 -17.28 5.53 -10.56
CA LYS A 21 -18.02 4.47 -11.25
C LYS A 21 -18.13 3.22 -10.36
N LYS A 22 -19.14 2.40 -10.66
CA LYS A 22 -19.32 1.09 -10.00
C LYS A 22 -18.16 0.17 -10.37
N ARG A 23 -17.86 -0.81 -9.53
CA ARG A 23 -16.89 -1.87 -9.88
C ARG A 23 -17.42 -2.69 -11.06
N ASP A 24 -16.52 -3.34 -11.79
CA ASP A 24 -16.87 -4.23 -12.89
C ASP A 24 -17.70 -5.42 -12.40
N SER A 25 -18.65 -5.89 -13.22
CA SER A 25 -19.59 -6.95 -12.86
C SER A 25 -18.92 -8.25 -12.43
N THR A 26 -17.77 -8.59 -13.01
CA THR A 26 -16.97 -9.78 -12.69
C THR A 26 -16.31 -9.74 -11.31
N VAL A 27 -16.16 -8.54 -10.76
CA VAL A 27 -15.35 -8.23 -9.57
C VAL A 27 -16.22 -7.83 -8.38
N ILE A 28 -17.47 -7.41 -8.63
CA ILE A 28 -18.41 -6.95 -7.61
C ILE A 28 -18.69 -8.03 -6.56
N GLU A 29 -18.98 -9.27 -6.96
CA GLU A 29 -19.39 -10.33 -6.03
C GLU A 29 -18.25 -10.67 -5.06
N GLN A 30 -17.06 -10.94 -5.60
CA GLN A 30 -15.84 -11.20 -4.83
C GLN A 30 -15.51 -10.03 -3.88
N ALA A 31 -15.54 -8.80 -4.38
CA ALA A 31 -15.28 -7.63 -3.55
C ALA A 31 -16.32 -7.50 -2.41
N THR A 32 -17.59 -7.77 -2.69
CA THR A 32 -18.67 -7.66 -1.70
C THR A 32 -18.54 -8.70 -0.60
N GLU A 33 -18.25 -9.96 -0.97
CA GLU A 33 -17.99 -11.03 0.00
C GLU A 33 -16.83 -10.68 0.94
N LEU A 34 -15.75 -10.13 0.37
CA LEU A 34 -14.55 -9.81 1.11
C LEU A 34 -14.72 -8.58 2.02
N LEU A 35 -15.42 -7.56 1.55
CA LEU A 35 -15.72 -6.38 2.37
C LEU A 35 -16.74 -6.71 3.47
N THR A 36 -17.60 -7.70 3.25
CA THR A 36 -18.52 -8.23 4.25
C THR A 36 -17.78 -9.05 5.31
N SER A 37 -16.83 -9.91 4.91
CA SER A 37 -16.04 -10.70 5.86
C SER A 37 -15.16 -9.83 6.77
N ILE A 38 -14.71 -8.68 6.27
CA ILE A 38 -13.95 -7.67 7.05
C ILE A 38 -14.89 -6.74 7.84
N GLY A 39 -16.18 -6.71 7.53
CA GLY A 39 -17.18 -5.87 8.22
C GLY A 39 -17.17 -4.39 7.80
N ILE A 40 -16.53 -4.04 6.68
CA ILE A 40 -16.40 -2.65 6.19
C ILE A 40 -17.36 -2.31 5.03
N ILE A 41 -18.25 -3.24 4.66
CA ILE A 41 -19.24 -3.03 3.59
C ILE A 41 -20.15 -1.81 3.81
N HIS A 42 -20.50 -1.52 5.07
CA HIS A 42 -21.31 -0.36 5.43
C HIS A 42 -20.62 0.97 5.05
N ILE A 43 -19.28 1.02 5.14
CA ILE A 43 -18.47 2.18 4.76
C ILE A 43 -18.54 2.37 3.24
N GLU A 44 -18.40 1.28 2.48
CA GLU A 44 -18.52 1.34 1.03
C GLU A 44 -19.90 1.84 0.60
N ASN A 45 -20.97 1.30 1.19
CA ASN A 45 -22.34 1.69 0.84
C ASN A 45 -22.57 3.19 1.12
N ALA A 46 -22.12 3.68 2.28
CA ALA A 46 -22.21 5.10 2.62
C ALA A 46 -21.43 6.00 1.62
N LEU A 47 -20.22 5.58 1.23
CA LEU A 47 -19.43 6.29 0.22
C LEU A 47 -20.12 6.27 -1.15
N TRP A 48 -20.76 5.16 -1.51
CA TRP A 48 -21.48 5.01 -2.77
C TRP A 48 -22.73 5.88 -2.85
N GLU A 49 -23.50 5.98 -1.77
CA GLU A 49 -24.66 6.86 -1.66
C GLU A 49 -24.27 8.34 -1.82
N GLN A 50 -23.14 8.75 -1.22
CA GLN A 50 -22.67 10.13 -1.24
C GLN A 50 -21.75 10.46 -2.42
N ARG A 51 -21.50 9.53 -3.35
CA ARG A 51 -20.52 9.66 -4.45
C ARG A 51 -20.65 10.96 -5.25
N ILE A 52 -21.88 11.42 -5.51
CA ILE A 52 -22.13 12.65 -6.28
C ILE A 52 -21.65 13.88 -5.51
N LYS A 53 -22.00 13.95 -4.22
CA LYS A 53 -21.57 15.05 -3.34
C LYS A 53 -20.06 15.06 -3.18
N LEU A 54 -19.46 13.88 -3.02
CA LEU A 54 -18.02 13.68 -2.92
C LEU A 54 -17.29 14.11 -4.21
N ALA A 55 -17.75 13.65 -5.37
CA ALA A 55 -17.19 14.04 -6.66
C ALA A 55 -17.26 15.56 -6.88
N ALA A 56 -18.41 16.16 -6.56
CA ALA A 56 -18.58 17.61 -6.64
C ALA A 56 -17.66 18.36 -5.67
N ALA A 57 -17.47 17.85 -4.45
CA ALA A 57 -16.57 18.45 -3.47
C ALA A 57 -15.11 18.42 -3.95
N ILE A 58 -14.63 17.29 -4.49
CA ILE A 58 -13.29 17.19 -5.06
C ILE A 58 -13.15 18.13 -6.27
N ALA A 59 -14.13 18.17 -7.16
CA ALA A 59 -14.09 19.05 -8.33
C ALA A 59 -13.99 20.53 -7.92
N LYS A 60 -14.80 20.95 -6.94
CA LYS A 60 -14.73 22.32 -6.36
C LYS A 60 -13.36 22.59 -5.73
N LEU A 61 -12.83 21.64 -4.98
CA LEU A 61 -11.51 21.75 -4.36
C LEU A 61 -10.40 21.89 -5.41
N ARG A 62 -10.46 21.11 -6.50
CA ARG A 62 -9.52 21.17 -7.62
C ARG A 62 -9.59 22.50 -8.36
N ILE A 63 -10.79 22.98 -8.69
CA ILE A 63 -11.01 24.27 -9.35
C ILE A 63 -10.49 25.42 -8.48
N LYS A 64 -10.83 25.41 -7.19
CA LYS A 64 -10.40 26.45 -6.23
C LYS A 64 -8.87 26.59 -6.15
N ASN A 65 -8.14 25.49 -6.28
CA ASN A 65 -6.68 25.45 -6.18
C ASN A 65 -5.98 25.37 -7.55
N SER A 66 -6.72 25.54 -8.65
CA SER A 66 -6.19 25.40 -10.02
C SER A 66 -5.40 24.10 -10.24
N ALA A 67 -5.93 22.99 -9.72
CA ALA A 67 -5.27 21.68 -9.67
C ALA A 67 -5.84 20.70 -10.70
N LEU A 68 -4.99 20.22 -11.62
CA LEU A 68 -5.37 19.24 -12.65
C LEU A 68 -5.57 17.84 -12.08
N SER A 69 -4.91 17.50 -10.98
CA SER A 69 -5.04 16.23 -10.28
C SER A 69 -5.12 16.46 -8.76
N LEU A 70 -5.44 15.41 -7.99
CA LEU A 70 -5.40 15.50 -6.53
C LEU A 70 -3.97 15.76 -6.01
N ASN A 71 -2.94 15.26 -6.72
CA ASN A 71 -1.54 15.50 -6.39
C ASN A 71 -1.17 16.99 -6.52
N ASP A 72 -1.81 17.70 -7.44
CA ASP A 72 -1.63 19.14 -7.63
C ASP A 72 -2.27 19.98 -6.52
N LEU A 73 -2.94 19.37 -5.55
CA LEU A 73 -3.37 20.05 -4.32
C LEU A 73 -2.26 20.10 -3.27
N LEU A 74 -1.26 19.22 -3.36
CA LEU A 74 -0.15 19.21 -2.42
C LEU A 74 0.71 20.47 -2.60
N PRO A 75 1.36 21.01 -1.55
CA PRO A 75 2.37 22.05 -1.69
C PRO A 75 3.48 21.65 -2.67
N LYS A 76 4.08 22.61 -3.40
CA LYS A 76 5.12 22.33 -4.42
C LYS A 76 6.29 21.49 -3.89
N HIS A 77 6.70 21.73 -2.65
CA HIS A 77 7.77 20.96 -1.98
C HIS A 77 7.34 19.53 -1.58
N LEU A 78 6.05 19.19 -1.58
CA LEU A 78 5.56 17.82 -1.39
C LEU A 78 5.20 17.13 -2.72
N ARG A 79 5.10 17.90 -3.82
CA ARG A 79 4.92 17.36 -5.18
C ARG A 79 6.21 16.82 -5.76
N ASP A 80 7.34 17.41 -5.38
CA ASP A 80 8.63 16.96 -5.86
C ASP A 80 8.89 15.56 -5.29
N GLU A 81 8.96 14.57 -6.19
CA GLU A 81 9.29 13.18 -5.87
C GLU A 81 10.66 13.06 -5.21
N ARG A 82 11.44 14.14 -5.08
CA ARG A 82 12.71 14.19 -4.33
C ARG A 82 12.59 14.82 -2.95
N VAL A 83 11.54 15.60 -2.68
CA VAL A 83 11.37 16.33 -1.41
C VAL A 83 10.29 15.71 -0.53
N SER A 84 9.30 15.03 -1.11
CA SER A 84 8.51 14.01 -0.41
C SER A 84 9.39 12.87 0.14
N ASN A 85 10.62 12.72 -0.39
CA ASN A 85 11.64 11.76 0.03
C ASN A 85 12.41 12.16 1.30
N GLY A 86 12.07 13.28 1.94
CA GLY A 86 12.54 13.58 3.29
C GLY A 86 12.14 12.50 4.32
N PHE A 87 11.16 11.65 3.98
CA PHE A 87 10.79 10.46 4.74
C PHE A 87 11.58 9.23 4.27
N ASP A 88 12.80 9.11 4.79
CA ASP A 88 13.68 7.94 4.70
C ASP A 88 14.29 7.64 3.32
N HIS A 89 15.19 8.49 2.84
CA HIS A 89 16.27 8.05 1.93
C HIS A 89 17.06 6.84 2.47
N ASN A 90 16.87 6.52 3.76
CA ASN A 90 17.48 5.41 4.47
C ASN A 90 16.60 4.16 4.56
N ALA A 91 15.54 4.02 3.76
CA ALA A 91 14.70 2.81 3.76
C ALA A 91 14.80 2.02 2.44
N VAL A 92 14.91 0.70 2.56
CA VAL A 92 14.78 -0.27 1.47
C VAL A 92 13.47 -0.99 1.68
N THR A 93 12.59 -0.93 0.69
CA THR A 93 11.30 -1.61 0.73
C THR A 93 11.35 -2.89 -0.08
N CYS A 94 10.68 -3.93 0.40
CA CYS A 94 10.59 -5.21 -0.27
C CYS A 94 9.15 -5.69 -0.26
N TRP A 95 8.76 -6.44 -1.28
CA TRP A 95 7.51 -7.19 -1.28
C TRP A 95 7.76 -8.69 -1.29
N ILE A 96 6.91 -9.41 -0.58
CA ILE A 96 6.87 -10.86 -0.55
C ILE A 96 6.09 -11.35 -1.76
N ASN A 97 6.65 -12.32 -2.46
CA ASN A 97 5.97 -13.00 -3.56
C ASN A 97 5.04 -14.10 -3.00
N PRO A 98 3.71 -13.90 -3.01
CA PRO A 98 2.75 -14.86 -2.45
C PRO A 98 2.71 -16.17 -3.23
N ASN A 99 3.10 -16.18 -4.51
CA ASN A 99 3.11 -17.40 -5.32
C ASN A 99 4.27 -18.34 -4.92
N LYS A 100 5.36 -17.79 -4.38
CA LYS A 100 6.54 -18.56 -3.97
C LYS A 100 6.62 -18.80 -2.47
N ILE A 101 5.97 -17.97 -1.67
CA ILE A 101 5.96 -18.06 -0.21
C ILE A 101 4.53 -18.31 0.23
N LYS A 102 4.27 -19.53 0.71
CA LYS A 102 2.98 -19.90 1.29
C LYS A 102 2.89 -19.59 2.78
N ASN A 103 4.02 -19.55 3.48
CA ASN A 103 4.10 -19.32 4.92
C ASN A 103 5.03 -18.15 5.22
N GLU A 104 4.48 -17.07 5.81
CA GLU A 104 5.25 -15.89 6.23
C GLU A 104 6.32 -16.23 7.28
N ASN A 105 6.09 -17.27 8.09
CA ASN A 105 7.04 -17.78 9.07
C ASN A 105 8.38 -18.19 8.45
N GLU A 106 8.39 -18.64 7.19
CA GLU A 106 9.65 -18.94 6.48
C GLU A 106 10.48 -17.65 6.34
N VAL A 107 9.85 -16.56 5.93
CA VAL A 107 10.50 -15.26 5.77
C VAL A 107 11.00 -14.75 7.11
N ILE A 108 10.14 -14.74 8.14
CA ILE A 108 10.50 -14.29 9.48
C ILE A 108 11.69 -15.09 10.01
N SER A 109 11.68 -16.42 9.87
CA SER A 109 12.78 -17.26 10.33
C SER A 109 14.11 -16.93 9.66
N VAL A 110 14.11 -16.59 8.37
CA VAL A 110 15.33 -16.20 7.65
C VAL A 110 15.77 -14.80 8.04
N LEU A 111 14.84 -13.84 8.19
CA LEU A 111 15.16 -12.48 8.61
C LEU A 111 15.75 -12.45 10.03
N GLU A 112 15.17 -13.21 10.97
CA GLU A 112 15.60 -13.20 12.37
C GLU A 112 16.82 -14.10 12.61
N LYS A 113 16.88 -15.30 12.01
CA LYS A 113 17.98 -16.26 12.28
C LYS A 113 19.19 -16.06 11.38
N ALA A 114 18.99 -15.79 10.09
CA ALA A 114 20.12 -15.70 9.15
C ALA A 114 20.66 -14.27 9.02
N LEU A 115 19.80 -13.26 9.18
CA LEU A 115 20.17 -11.85 9.05
C LEU A 115 20.21 -11.11 10.40
N CYS A 116 19.88 -11.78 11.52
CA CYS A 116 19.88 -11.23 12.87
C CYS A 116 19.05 -9.94 13.01
N LEU A 117 17.94 -9.84 12.27
CA LEU A 117 17.07 -8.67 12.27
C LEU A 117 15.96 -8.83 13.32
N ARG A 118 15.49 -7.71 13.87
CA ARG A 118 14.35 -7.68 14.80
C ARG A 118 13.15 -6.99 14.16
N SER A 119 11.98 -7.61 14.30
CA SER A 119 10.71 -6.96 13.95
C SER A 119 10.44 -5.81 14.92
N ILE A 120 10.11 -4.63 14.40
CA ILE A 120 9.73 -3.45 15.18
C ILE A 120 8.36 -2.95 14.75
N ASP A 121 7.71 -2.19 15.63
CA ASP A 121 6.42 -1.58 15.33
C ASP A 121 6.51 -0.59 14.18
N PHE A 122 5.41 -0.45 13.43
CA PHE A 122 5.32 0.46 12.28
C PHE A 122 5.73 1.91 12.64
N ASN A 123 5.32 2.39 13.82
CA ASN A 123 5.58 3.74 14.32
C ASN A 123 6.98 3.93 14.94
N ALA A 124 7.72 2.85 15.23
CA ALA A 124 9.05 2.95 15.84
C ALA A 124 10.10 3.46 14.83
N SER A 125 11.25 3.99 15.26
CA SER A 125 12.29 4.40 14.29
C SER A 125 13.02 3.19 13.70
N LEU A 126 13.36 3.23 12.41
CA LEU A 126 14.01 2.13 11.70
C LEU A 126 15.52 2.12 11.99
N SER A 127 15.99 1.09 12.68
CA SER A 127 17.40 0.87 12.99
C SER A 127 18.07 -0.09 11.99
N PRO A 128 19.41 -0.08 11.86
CA PRO A 128 20.16 -0.92 10.91
C PRO A 128 19.89 -2.43 11.02
N ASN A 129 19.50 -2.92 12.20
CA ASN A 129 19.24 -4.34 12.47
C ASN A 129 17.76 -4.62 12.72
N SER A 130 16.87 -3.81 12.13
CA SER A 130 15.43 -3.95 12.29
C SER A 130 14.69 -3.88 10.98
N TYR A 131 13.49 -4.45 10.99
CA TYR A 131 12.56 -4.40 9.87
C TYR A 131 11.13 -4.18 10.37
N LYS A 132 10.29 -3.67 9.47
CA LYS A 132 8.89 -3.36 9.74
C LYS A 132 7.98 -4.02 8.73
N TRP A 133 6.83 -4.47 9.21
CA TRP A 133 5.69 -4.79 8.37
C TRP A 133 4.85 -3.55 8.10
N ASP A 134 4.29 -3.47 6.90
CA ASP A 134 3.31 -2.44 6.59
C ASP A 134 1.95 -2.79 7.21
N GLN A 135 1.29 -1.81 7.82
CA GLN A 135 -0.02 -2.01 8.44
C GLN A 135 -1.14 -2.23 7.42
N LEU A 136 -1.00 -1.67 6.22
CA LEU A 136 -2.01 -1.73 5.17
C LEU A 136 -1.72 -2.86 4.19
N CYS A 137 -0.46 -3.24 4.02
CA CYS A 137 -0.04 -4.23 3.05
C CYS A 137 0.71 -5.41 3.72
N PRO A 138 0.06 -6.56 3.93
CA PRO A 138 0.61 -7.70 4.69
C PRO A 138 1.89 -8.27 4.07
N ASN A 139 2.06 -8.14 2.75
CA ASN A 139 3.21 -8.69 2.03
C ASN A 139 4.32 -7.66 1.84
N PHE A 140 4.28 -6.55 2.57
CA PHE A 140 5.20 -5.45 2.39
C PHE A 140 6.07 -5.23 3.61
N LEU A 141 7.37 -5.12 3.37
CA LEU A 141 8.41 -5.02 4.37
C LEU A 141 9.28 -3.78 4.12
N THR A 142 9.70 -3.14 5.21
CA THR A 142 10.60 -1.99 5.18
C THR A 142 11.84 -2.27 6.03
N PHE A 143 13.01 -2.01 5.46
CA PHE A 143 14.34 -2.27 6.04
C PHE A 143 15.19 -1.01 6.03
N HIS A 144 16.20 -0.93 6.89
CA HIS A 144 17.18 0.15 6.83
C HIS A 144 18.08 0.03 5.58
N HIS A 145 18.54 1.13 5.00
CA HIS A 145 19.24 1.12 3.71
C HIS A 145 20.56 0.34 3.74
N SER A 146 21.21 0.31 4.91
CA SER A 146 22.46 -0.41 5.11
C SER A 146 22.30 -1.91 4.81
N LEU A 147 21.08 -2.45 4.92
CA LEU A 147 20.78 -3.85 4.63
C LEU A 147 20.63 -4.13 3.13
N ARG A 148 20.63 -3.13 2.25
CA ARG A 148 20.40 -3.31 0.80
C ARG A 148 21.32 -4.37 0.18
N SER A 149 22.62 -4.26 0.43
CA SER A 149 23.62 -5.16 -0.16
C SER A 149 23.52 -6.57 0.42
N ILE A 150 23.15 -6.69 1.69
CA ILE A 150 22.99 -7.96 2.40
C ILE A 150 21.73 -8.68 1.91
N LEU A 151 20.61 -7.95 1.82
CA LEU A 151 19.35 -8.46 1.29
C LEU A 151 19.49 -8.92 -0.16
N ALA A 152 20.16 -8.13 -1.01
CA ALA A 152 20.41 -8.50 -2.41
C ALA A 152 21.17 -9.84 -2.55
N ARG A 153 22.05 -10.16 -1.59
CA ARG A 153 22.81 -11.42 -1.56
C ARG A 153 22.07 -12.56 -0.84
N SER A 154 20.96 -12.28 -0.18
CA SER A 154 20.20 -13.30 0.54
C SER A 154 19.51 -14.27 -0.43
N TYR A 155 19.32 -15.51 0.00
CA TYR A 155 18.55 -16.53 -0.72
C TYR A 155 17.13 -16.03 -1.08
N LEU A 156 16.54 -15.20 -0.22
CA LEU A 156 15.20 -14.66 -0.42
C LEU A 156 15.11 -13.82 -1.71
N VAL A 157 16.10 -12.94 -1.95
CA VAL A 157 16.10 -12.11 -3.16
C VAL A 157 16.55 -12.92 -4.37
N GLN A 158 17.58 -13.75 -4.26
CA GLN A 158 18.07 -14.56 -5.38
C GLN A 158 17.01 -15.52 -5.93
N LYS A 159 16.19 -16.13 -5.06
CA LYS A 159 15.07 -17.00 -5.48
C LYS A 159 13.78 -16.24 -5.82
N HIS A 160 13.83 -14.90 -5.83
CA HIS A 160 12.69 -14.03 -6.10
C HIS A 160 11.51 -14.27 -5.14
N LYS A 161 11.83 -14.69 -3.91
CA LYS A 161 10.88 -14.83 -2.80
C LYS A 161 10.58 -13.44 -2.23
N LEU A 162 11.63 -12.64 -2.03
CA LEU A 162 11.53 -11.21 -1.81
C LEU A 162 11.93 -10.46 -3.07
N ILE A 163 11.19 -9.43 -3.40
CA ILE A 163 11.50 -8.57 -4.53
C ILE A 163 11.76 -7.17 -3.96
N VAL A 164 13.00 -6.72 -4.13
CA VAL A 164 13.47 -5.45 -3.60
C VAL A 164 12.99 -4.32 -4.51
N GLN A 165 12.40 -3.29 -3.91
CA GLN A 165 11.99 -2.08 -4.60
C GLN A 165 12.81 -0.90 -4.06
N VAL A 166 13.48 -0.24 -5.00
CA VAL A 166 14.31 0.93 -4.71
C VAL A 166 13.53 2.12 -5.26
N TYR A 167 12.82 2.80 -4.36
CA TYR A 167 11.97 3.97 -4.61
C TYR A 167 10.66 3.71 -5.36
N PHE A 168 9.56 3.84 -4.63
CA PHE A 168 8.38 4.61 -5.00
C PHE A 168 7.48 4.60 -3.77
N LYS A 169 7.34 5.72 -3.05
CA LYS A 169 6.39 5.86 -1.93
C LYS A 169 5.10 6.55 -2.40
N ILE A 170 5.19 7.40 -3.44
CA ILE A 170 4.05 8.18 -3.98
C ILE A 170 3.27 7.40 -5.05
N ALA A 171 3.92 6.71 -5.99
CA ALA A 171 3.21 5.78 -6.87
C ALA A 171 2.71 4.53 -6.11
N PHE A 172 3.23 4.28 -4.91
CA PHE A 172 2.84 3.15 -4.09
C PHE A 172 1.53 3.34 -3.34
N GLU A 173 1.03 4.52 -3.02
CA GLU A 173 -0.36 4.58 -2.47
C GLU A 173 -1.38 4.24 -3.56
N HIS A 174 -1.11 4.70 -4.79
CA HIS A 174 -1.86 4.33 -6.00
C HIS A 174 -1.76 2.83 -6.33
N PHE A 175 -0.57 2.24 -6.16
CA PHE A 175 -0.32 0.82 -6.41
C PHE A 175 -0.73 -0.05 -5.22
N LYS A 176 -0.60 0.37 -3.97
CA LYS A 176 -1.02 -0.36 -2.77
C LYS A 176 -2.52 -0.54 -2.76
N ILE A 177 -3.32 0.48 -3.07
CA ILE A 177 -4.77 0.30 -3.16
C ILE A 177 -5.08 -0.68 -4.29
N ARG A 178 -4.50 -0.47 -5.48
CA ARG A 178 -4.75 -1.32 -6.65
C ARG A 178 -4.23 -2.76 -6.48
N PHE A 179 -3.14 -2.98 -5.77
CA PHE A 179 -2.45 -4.27 -5.59
C PHE A 179 -2.85 -4.98 -4.29
N PHE A 180 -3.23 -4.26 -3.23
CA PHE A 180 -3.93 -4.83 -2.07
C PHE A 180 -5.30 -5.36 -2.51
N LEU A 181 -6.03 -4.58 -3.33
CA LEU A 181 -7.26 -5.05 -3.96
C LEU A 181 -7.01 -6.18 -4.97
N CYS A 182 -5.96 -6.13 -5.81
CA CYS A 182 -5.69 -7.15 -6.84
C CYS A 182 -5.08 -8.46 -6.28
N VAL A 183 -4.11 -8.40 -5.37
CA VAL A 183 -3.40 -9.61 -4.88
C VAL A 183 -4.13 -10.31 -3.75
N ARG A 184 -4.93 -9.60 -2.95
CA ARG A 184 -5.63 -10.21 -1.80
C ARG A 184 -7.14 -10.32 -1.98
N TYR A 185 -7.76 -9.53 -2.87
CA TYR A 185 -9.21 -9.43 -2.95
C TYR A 185 -9.84 -9.64 -4.33
N LEU A 186 -9.04 -9.65 -5.40
CA LEU A 186 -9.53 -9.74 -6.78
C LEU A 186 -8.52 -10.52 -7.61
N CYS A 187 -8.52 -11.84 -7.43
CA CYS A 187 -7.91 -12.73 -8.41
C CYS A 187 -8.49 -12.42 -9.79
N CYS A 188 -7.76 -11.65 -10.59
CA CYS A 188 -7.85 -11.67 -12.04
C CYS A 188 -6.42 -11.75 -12.58
N PRO A 189 -6.12 -12.70 -13.49
CA PRO A 189 -4.77 -13.01 -13.91
C PRO A 189 -4.30 -11.90 -14.84
N PHE A 190 -3.34 -11.09 -14.38
CA PHE A 190 -2.46 -10.37 -15.29
C PHE A 190 -1.08 -11.01 -15.18
N LEU A 191 -0.98 -12.14 -15.89
CA LEU A 191 0.22 -12.59 -16.57
C LEU A 191 0.08 -12.14 -18.02
#